data_AF-A0A7V6PGE4-F1
#
_entry.id   AF-A0A7V6PGE4-F1
#
_cell.length_a   1.000
_cell.length_b   1.000
_cell.length_c   1.000
_cell.angle_alpha   90.00
_cell.angle_beta   90.00
_cell.angle_gamma   90.00
#
_symmetry.space_group_name_H-M   'P 1'
#
loop_
_entity.id
_entity.type
_entity.pdbx_description
1 polymer ?
#
loop_
_entity_poly.entity_id
_entity_poly.type
_entity_poly.pdbx_seq_one_letter_code
_entity_poly.pdbx_strand_id
1 'polypeptide(L)'
;MGTLWGLIPSWVKTALAAVLAAFLLLTAGNLAGKREGRQQAVSEQLRETVKAEKERGKDDEKLRGLTDYDFCVLALRRRGLSVDQCDELRGVETE
;
A
#
# COMPACT_ATOMS: atom_id res chain seq x y z
N MET A 1 -17.26 50.44 -6.74
CA MET A 1 -16.01 49.66 -6.64
C MET A 1 -14.98 50.28 -7.57
N GLY A 2 -13.76 50.59 -7.10
CA GLY A 2 -12.63 50.77 -8.04
C GLY A 2 -11.87 52.11 -8.08
N THR A 3 -11.82 52.92 -7.02
CA THR A 3 -10.96 54.12 -7.03
C THR A 3 -9.54 53.90 -6.51
N LEU A 4 -9.30 52.84 -5.72
CA LEU A 4 -7.98 52.57 -5.12
C LEU A 4 -6.96 51.93 -6.09
N TRP A 5 -7.40 51.29 -7.18
CA TRP A 5 -6.50 50.54 -8.07
C TRP A 5 -5.75 51.42 -9.10
N GLY A 6 -6.29 52.61 -9.37
CA GLY A 6 -5.69 53.62 -10.25
C GLY A 6 -4.54 54.41 -9.61
N LEU A 7 -4.50 54.49 -8.27
CA LEU A 7 -3.47 55.20 -7.51
C LEU A 7 -2.24 54.32 -7.19
N ILE A 8 -2.32 53.01 -7.44
CA ILE A 8 -1.24 52.08 -7.12
C ILE A 8 -0.17 52.16 -8.22
N PRO A 9 1.08 52.52 -7.86
CA PRO A 9 2.20 52.55 -8.80
C PRO A 9 2.41 51.19 -9.47
N SER A 10 2.82 51.21 -10.74
CA SER A 10 3.08 49.97 -11.50
C SER A 10 4.12 49.06 -10.84
N TRP A 11 5.12 49.63 -10.15
CA TRP A 11 6.14 48.87 -9.42
C TRP A 11 5.58 48.06 -8.24
N VAL A 12 4.52 48.54 -7.58
CA VAL A 12 3.84 47.80 -6.50
C VAL A 12 3.10 46.59 -7.09
N LYS A 13 2.50 46.75 -8.27
CA LYS A 13 1.79 45.67 -8.97
C LYS A 13 2.76 44.57 -9.41
N THR A 14 3.92 44.95 -9.95
CA THR A 14 4.94 43.97 -10.36
C THR A 14 5.59 43.29 -9.16
N ALA A 15 5.85 44.02 -8.06
CA ALA A 15 6.34 43.43 -6.81
C ALA A 15 5.35 42.41 -6.24
N LEU A 16 4.05 42.74 -6.20
CA LEU A 16 3.01 41.82 -5.73
C LEU A 16 2.92 40.57 -6.62
N ALA A 17 2.97 40.74 -7.94
CA ALA A 17 2.97 39.62 -8.87
C ALA A 17 4.20 38.71 -8.69
N ALA A 18 5.38 39.29 -8.48
CA ALA A 18 6.61 38.54 -8.23
C ALA A 18 6.55 37.75 -6.91
N VAL A 19 6.02 38.35 -5.84
CA VAL A 19 5.84 37.67 -4.55
C VAL A 19 4.85 36.51 -4.68
N LEU A 20 3.73 36.71 -5.37
CA LEU A 20 2.76 35.65 -5.61
C LEU A 20 3.36 34.51 -6.43
N ALA A 21 4.11 34.81 -7.49
CA ALA A 21 4.79 33.81 -8.30
C ALA A 21 5.80 32.99 -7.47
N ALA A 22 6.62 33.66 -6.66
CA ALA A 22 7.57 33.00 -5.77
C ALA A 22 6.86 32.08 -4.76
N PHE A 23 5.75 32.54 -4.19
CA PHE A 23 4.97 31.75 -3.23
C PHE A 23 4.35 30.50 -3.87
N LEU A 24 3.84 30.63 -5.10
CA LEU A 24 3.31 29.50 -5.87
C LEU A 24 4.41 28.48 -6.20
N LEU A 25 5.59 28.94 -6.62
CA LEU A 25 6.72 28.04 -6.90
C LEU A 25 7.21 27.31 -5.64
N LEU A 26 7.32 28.02 -4.52
CA LEU A 26 7.70 27.43 -3.24
C LEU A 26 6.69 26.39 -2.77
N THR A 27 5.40 26.72 -2.81
CA THR A 27 4.33 25.79 -2.39
C THR A 27 4.23 24.58 -3.30
N ALA A 28 4.28 24.77 -4.63
CA ALA A 28 4.28 23.68 -5.59
C ALA A 28 5.51 22.77 -5.44
N GLY A 29 6.70 23.34 -5.29
CA GLY A 29 7.93 22.59 -5.05
C GLY A 29 7.90 21.81 -3.74
N ASN A 30 7.40 22.41 -2.66
CA ASN A 30 7.25 21.71 -1.37
C ASN A 30 6.23 20.58 -1.46
N LEU A 31 5.09 20.80 -2.12
CA LEU A 31 4.06 19.77 -2.29
C LEU A 31 4.57 18.61 -3.17
N ALA A 32 5.25 18.92 -4.26
CA ALA A 32 5.85 17.93 -5.16
C ALA A 32 6.89 17.10 -4.41
N GLY A 33 7.83 17.75 -3.72
CA GLY A 33 8.85 17.06 -2.92
C GLY A 33 8.26 16.20 -1.80
N LYS A 34 7.21 16.67 -1.10
CA LYS A 34 6.51 15.87 -0.09
C LYS A 34 5.78 14.66 -0.69
N ARG A 35 5.24 14.80 -1.90
CA ARG A 35 4.58 13.69 -2.61
C ARG A 35 5.60 12.65 -3.04
N GLU A 36 6.75 13.07 -3.58
CA GLU A 36 7.82 12.14 -3.97
C GLU A 36 8.40 11.39 -2.77
N GLY A 37 8.66 12.09 -1.65
CA GLY A 37 9.14 11.45 -0.41
C GLY A 37 8.12 10.47 0.20
N ARG A 38 6.83 10.78 0.15
CA ARG A 38 5.77 9.86 0.59
C ARG A 38 5.60 8.67 -0.35
N GLN A 39 5.68 8.88 -1.67
CA GLN A 39 5.56 7.81 -2.66
C GLN A 39 6.70 6.79 -2.50
N GLN A 40 7.93 7.24 -2.25
CA GLN A 40 9.07 6.37 -2.01
C GLN A 40 8.89 5.54 -0.72
N ALA A 41 8.55 6.18 0.40
CA ALA A 41 8.33 5.48 1.67
C ALA A 41 7.16 4.48 1.60
N VAL A 42 6.07 4.86 0.93
CA VAL A 42 4.91 3.98 0.72
C VAL A 42 5.29 2.81 -0.19
N SER A 43 6.11 3.00 -1.22
CA SER A 43 6.54 1.90 -2.10
C SER A 43 7.42 0.88 -1.40
N GLU A 44 8.24 1.31 -0.44
CA GLU A 44 9.13 0.44 0.30
C GLU A 44 8.36 -0.37 1.36
N GLN A 45 7.43 0.28 2.08
CA GLN A 45 6.50 -0.42 2.98
C GLN A 45 5.52 -1.34 2.22
N LEU A 46 5.07 -0.94 1.03
CA LEU A 46 4.25 -1.80 0.18
C LEU A 46 5.05 -3.01 -0.32
N ARG A 47 6.36 -2.88 -0.57
CA ARG A 47 7.17 -4.03 -1.00
C ARG A 47 7.27 -5.10 0.08
N GLU A 48 7.46 -4.71 1.34
CA GLU A 48 7.53 -5.68 2.44
C GLU A 48 6.17 -6.36 2.69
N THR A 49 5.08 -5.58 2.68
CA THR A 49 3.73 -6.11 2.86
C THR A 49 3.29 -7.00 1.69
N VAL A 50 3.56 -6.60 0.44
CA VAL A 50 3.30 -7.43 -0.75
C VAL A 50 4.16 -8.70 -0.74
N LYS A 51 5.40 -8.64 -0.24
CA LYS A 51 6.25 -9.82 -0.13
C LYS A 51 5.69 -10.82 0.89
N ALA A 52 5.23 -10.34 2.05
CA ALA A 52 4.58 -11.18 3.05
C ALA A 52 3.27 -11.79 2.52
N GLU A 53 2.46 -11.01 1.81
CA GLU A 53 1.21 -11.49 1.22
C GLU A 53 1.44 -12.50 0.09
N LYS A 54 2.49 -12.31 -0.71
CA LYS A 54 2.88 -13.26 -1.76
C LYS A 54 3.34 -14.61 -1.22
N GLU A 55 4.09 -14.62 -0.11
CA GLU A 55 4.45 -15.88 0.57
C GLU A 55 3.21 -16.57 1.14
N ARG A 56 2.27 -15.82 1.74
CA ARG A 56 0.98 -16.37 2.18
C ARG A 56 0.16 -16.95 1.03
N GLY A 57 0.06 -16.25 -0.10
CA GLY A 57 -0.65 -16.74 -1.29
C GLY A 57 -0.03 -18.01 -1.89
N LYS A 58 1.30 -18.13 -1.85
CA LYS A 58 2.02 -19.33 -2.30
C LYS A 58 1.76 -20.54 -1.39
N ASP A 59 1.61 -20.30 -0.08
CA ASP A 59 1.22 -21.34 0.87
C ASP A 59 -0.27 -21.70 0.71
N ASP A 60 -1.16 -20.73 0.50
CA ASP A 60 -2.59 -20.97 0.27
C ASP A 60 -2.84 -21.76 -1.03
N GLU A 61 -2.07 -21.50 -2.09
CA GLU A 61 -2.18 -22.26 -3.33
C GLU A 61 -1.67 -23.69 -3.18
N LYS A 62 -0.63 -23.92 -2.37
CA LYS A 62 -0.24 -25.28 -1.99
C LYS A 62 -1.35 -25.96 -1.21
N LEU A 63 -2.01 -25.27 -0.28
CA LEU A 63 -3.07 -25.85 0.57
C LEU A 63 -4.36 -26.11 -0.21
N ARG A 64 -4.71 -25.28 -1.20
CA ARG A 64 -5.87 -25.48 -2.08
C ARG A 64 -5.84 -26.76 -2.93
N GLY A 65 -4.65 -27.29 -3.20
CA GLY A 65 -4.49 -28.52 -3.97
C GLY A 65 -4.48 -29.81 -3.12
N LEU A 66 -4.57 -29.69 -1.79
CA LEU A 66 -4.62 -30.85 -0.89
C LEU A 66 -6.07 -31.28 -0.65
N THR A 67 -6.30 -32.59 -0.56
CA THR A 67 -7.54 -33.14 -0.03
C THR A 67 -7.66 -32.83 1.47
N ASP A 68 -8.88 -32.85 2.02
CA ASP A 68 -9.11 -32.60 3.45
C ASP A 68 -8.32 -33.56 4.36
N TYR A 69 -8.16 -34.82 3.91
CA TYR A 69 -7.30 -35.80 4.55
C TYR A 69 -5.83 -35.35 4.58
N ASP A 70 -5.28 -34.97 3.42
CA ASP A 70 -3.87 -34.56 3.31
C ASP A 70 -3.60 -33.29 4.13
N PHE A 71 -4.54 -32.35 4.14
CA PHE A 71 -4.45 -31.14 4.94
C PHE A 71 -4.43 -31.46 6.44
N CYS A 72 -5.33 -32.34 6.91
CA CYS A 72 -5.38 -32.78 8.30
C CYS A 72 -4.08 -33.45 8.73
N VAL A 73 -3.56 -34.38 7.92
CA VAL A 73 -2.29 -35.09 8.18
C VAL A 73 -1.14 -34.09 8.31
N LEU A 74 -1.07 -33.13 7.38
CA LEU A 74 0.00 -32.14 7.34
C LEU A 74 -0.06 -31.18 8.53
N ALA A 75 -1.27 -30.79 8.96
CA ALA A 75 -1.48 -29.94 10.14
C ALA A 75 -1.13 -30.65 11.46
N LEU A 76 -1.57 -31.90 11.65
CA LEU A 76 -1.29 -32.67 12.87
C LEU A 76 0.19 -33.07 12.98
N ARG A 77 0.83 -33.45 11.85
CA ARG A 77 2.26 -33.78 11.82
C ARG A 77 3.14 -32.57 12.16
N ARG A 78 2.81 -31.35 11.70
CA ARG A 78 3.52 -30.12 12.10
C ARG A 78 3.44 -29.85 13.62
N ARG A 79 2.39 -30.36 14.28
CA ARG A 79 2.18 -30.22 15.73
C ARG A 79 2.68 -31.42 16.54
N GLY A 80 3.22 -32.46 15.87
CA GLY A 80 3.69 -33.69 16.52
C GLY A 80 2.58 -34.56 17.13
N LEU A 81 1.34 -34.43 16.63
CA LEU A 81 0.16 -35.16 17.13
C LEU A 81 -0.11 -36.41 16.29
N SER A 82 -0.89 -37.35 16.84
CA SER A 82 -1.32 -38.57 16.13
C SER A 82 -2.25 -38.22 14.96
N VAL A 83 -2.10 -38.96 13.87
CA VAL A 83 -2.81 -38.71 12.60
C VAL A 83 -4.09 -39.54 12.47
N ASP A 84 -4.35 -40.47 13.40
CA ASP A 84 -5.48 -41.41 13.34
C ASP A 84 -6.85 -40.72 13.27
N GLN A 85 -6.96 -39.50 13.81
CA GLN A 85 -8.17 -38.66 13.72
C GLN A 85 -8.47 -38.18 12.29
N CYS A 86 -7.47 -38.15 11.41
CA CYS A 86 -7.64 -37.77 10.01
C CYS A 86 -8.22 -38.90 9.15
N ASP A 87 -8.18 -40.16 9.60
CA ASP A 87 -8.68 -41.29 8.81
C ASP A 87 -10.20 -41.21 8.55
N GLU A 88 -10.94 -40.48 9.38
CA GLU A 88 -12.37 -40.20 9.17
C GLU A 88 -12.64 -39.32 7.94
N LEU A 89 -11.63 -38.57 7.48
CA LEU A 89 -11.70 -37.74 6.27
C LEU A 89 -11.28 -38.51 5.01
N ARG A 90 -10.88 -39.78 5.14
CA ARG A 90 -10.42 -40.60 4.01
C ARG A 90 -11.62 -40.99 3.13
N GLY A 91 -11.68 -40.46 1.91
CA GLY A 91 -12.77 -40.72 0.97
C GLY A 91 -13.88 -39.67 0.98
N VAL A 92 -13.72 -38.59 1.76
CA VAL A 92 -14.50 -37.36 1.60
C VAL A 92 -13.83 -36.56 0.49
N GLU A 93 -14.26 -36.82 -0.76
CA GLU A 93 -13.85 -36.00 -1.91
C GLU A 93 -14.54 -34.64 -1.77
N THR A 94 -13.76 -33.57 -1.79
CA THR A 94 -14.22 -32.18 -1.74
C THR A 94 -15.30 -31.92 -2.80
N GLU A 95 -16.52 -31.56 -2.37
CA GLU A 95 -17.56 -30.99 -3.24
C GLU A 95 -17.19 -29.58 -3.74
#